data_AF-A0AAD1NZ09-F1
#
_entry.id   AF-A0AAD1NZ09-F1
#
_cell.length_a   1.000
_cell.length_b   1.000
_cell.length_c   1.000
_cell.angle_alpha   90.00
_cell.angle_beta   90.00
_cell.angle_gamma   90.00
#
_symmetry.space_group_name_H-M   'P 1'
#
loop_
_entity.id
_entity.type
_entity.pdbx_description
1 polymer ?
#
loop_
_entity_poly.entity_id
_entity_poly.type
_entity_poly.pdbx_seq_one_letter_code
_entity_poly.pdbx_strand_id
1 'polypeptide(L)'
;MRAELQAETEAERLERRAKLHELLHRLRGEPNVLLPFHQALALRPRGERHLGLRTIEVDKVVGSVDRYEDFDHRFLPKTPHTLERWKRLRALQLAGAEFPPIEVYQVGEAYFVKDGNHRVALAKATGQKFIDAHVIALDVPVPLEPGDTPKDLLLKAEYAHFLEKTRLKDLVPGAEEIRFTALGRYDRLLDHIATRRYFKGLEEGREIPWEEAVVDWYQNLYKPTVEAIRRLGLLKDFPGRTEADLYLWVMDHRYFLAQELGVDPGPEGAAKSYEAHFGGVWKRLGGALKRLLTGR
;
A
#
# COMPACT_ATOMS: atom_id res chain seq x y z
N MET A 1 -15.86 -35.95 -24.48
CA MET A 1 -17.01 -35.30 -25.13
C MET A 1 -17.82 -34.36 -24.23
N ARG A 2 -18.57 -34.81 -23.20
CA ARG A 2 -19.40 -33.89 -22.39
C ARG A 2 -18.60 -32.86 -21.57
N ALA A 3 -17.48 -33.29 -20.98
CA ALA A 3 -16.59 -32.41 -20.21
C ALA A 3 -15.90 -31.34 -21.07
N GLU A 4 -15.51 -31.70 -22.30
CA GLU A 4 -14.85 -30.78 -23.25
C GLU A 4 -15.82 -29.71 -23.76
N LEU A 5 -17.05 -30.11 -24.13
CA LEU A 5 -18.08 -29.18 -24.58
C LEU A 5 -18.46 -28.17 -23.47
N GLN A 6 -18.53 -28.65 -22.22
CA GLN A 6 -18.76 -27.78 -21.07
C GLN A 6 -17.58 -26.82 -20.84
N ALA A 7 -16.34 -27.31 -20.91
CA ALA A 7 -15.15 -26.47 -20.77
C ALA A 7 -15.08 -25.38 -21.87
N GLU A 8 -15.49 -25.70 -23.10
CA GLU A 8 -15.52 -24.77 -24.23
C GLU A 8 -16.54 -23.64 -24.02
N THR A 9 -17.78 -24.00 -23.67
CA THR A 9 -18.83 -23.00 -23.38
C THR A 9 -18.49 -22.10 -22.19
N GLU A 10 -17.84 -22.62 -21.14
CA GLU A 10 -17.37 -21.81 -20.01
C GLU A 10 -16.22 -20.88 -20.42
N ALA A 11 -15.30 -21.34 -21.28
CA ALA A 11 -14.21 -20.52 -21.76
C ALA A 11 -14.68 -19.36 -22.65
N GLU A 12 -15.68 -19.57 -23.53
CA GLU A 12 -16.27 -18.47 -24.30
C GLU A 12 -16.87 -17.38 -23.39
N ARG A 13 -17.51 -17.78 -22.28
CA ARG A 13 -18.04 -16.83 -21.29
C ARG A 13 -16.92 -16.06 -20.59
N LEU A 14 -15.83 -16.73 -20.24
CA LEU A 14 -14.66 -16.09 -19.63
C LEU A 14 -13.98 -15.11 -20.60
N GLU A 15 -13.85 -15.47 -21.87
CA GLU A 15 -13.28 -14.60 -22.89
C GLU A 15 -14.10 -13.32 -23.07
N ARG A 16 -15.44 -13.44 -23.16
CA ARG A 16 -16.34 -12.28 -23.23
C ARG A 16 -16.20 -11.38 -21.99
N ARG A 17 -16.10 -11.97 -20.80
CA ARG A 17 -15.91 -11.25 -19.54
C ARG A 17 -14.56 -10.52 -19.49
N ALA A 18 -13.48 -11.18 -19.91
CA ALA A 18 -12.14 -10.60 -19.96
C ALA A 18 -12.10 -9.39 -20.92
N LYS A 19 -12.69 -9.51 -22.12
CA LYS A 19 -12.79 -8.41 -23.09
C LYS A 19 -13.59 -7.22 -22.55
N LEU A 20 -14.70 -7.46 -21.85
CA LEU A 20 -15.49 -6.40 -21.23
C LEU A 20 -14.70 -5.67 -20.13
N HIS A 21 -14.03 -6.42 -19.25
CA HIS A 21 -13.17 -5.85 -18.22
C HIS A 21 -12.04 -5.01 -18.82
N GLU A 22 -11.38 -5.53 -19.85
CA GLU A 22 -10.31 -4.82 -20.53
C GLU A 22 -10.79 -3.50 -21.13
N LEU A 23 -11.95 -3.48 -21.78
CA LEU A 23 -12.56 -2.25 -22.30
C LEU A 23 -12.82 -1.23 -21.18
N LEU A 24 -13.43 -1.66 -20.07
CA LEU A 24 -13.73 -0.79 -18.93
C LEU A 24 -12.47 -0.20 -18.31
N HIS A 25 -11.40 -0.98 -18.16
CA HIS A 25 -10.14 -0.50 -17.62
C HIS A 25 -9.42 0.47 -18.57
N ARG A 26 -9.45 0.22 -19.89
CA ARG A 26 -8.92 1.17 -20.88
C ARG A 26 -9.65 2.50 -20.82
N LEU A 27 -10.98 2.50 -20.64
CA LEU A 27 -11.77 3.74 -20.50
C LEU A 27 -11.43 4.50 -19.21
N ARG A 28 -11.08 3.80 -18.12
CA ARG A 28 -10.66 4.40 -16.84
C ARG A 28 -9.19 4.81 -16.80
N GLY A 29 -8.38 4.38 -17.77
CA GLY A 29 -6.93 4.59 -17.76
C GLY A 29 -6.21 3.82 -16.65
N GLU A 30 -6.82 2.75 -16.12
CA GLU A 30 -6.25 1.95 -15.04
C GLU A 30 -5.56 0.70 -15.59
N PRO A 31 -4.38 0.31 -15.06
CA PRO A 31 -3.74 -0.92 -15.47
C PRO A 31 -4.59 -2.13 -15.07
N ASN A 32 -4.81 -3.05 -16.01
CA ASN A 32 -5.56 -4.28 -15.80
C ASN A 32 -4.63 -5.49 -15.87
N VAL A 33 -3.74 -5.58 -14.89
CA VAL A 33 -2.72 -6.62 -14.74
C VAL A 33 -2.68 -7.08 -13.28
N LEU A 34 -2.10 -8.24 -13.03
CA LEU A 34 -1.84 -8.71 -11.67
C LEU A 34 -0.80 -7.83 -10.99
N LEU A 35 -0.82 -7.77 -9.64
CA LEU A 35 0.25 -7.10 -8.90
C LEU A 35 1.58 -7.83 -9.15
N PRO A 36 2.59 -7.15 -9.72
CA PRO A 36 3.89 -7.75 -9.96
C PRO A 36 4.63 -7.98 -8.64
N PHE A 37 5.19 -9.17 -8.44
CA PHE A 37 5.90 -9.52 -7.20
C PHE A 37 7.07 -8.59 -6.87
N HIS A 38 7.80 -8.08 -7.87
CA HIS A 38 8.91 -7.17 -7.65
C HIS A 38 8.50 -5.88 -6.93
N GLN A 39 7.23 -5.45 -7.04
CA GLN A 39 6.73 -4.32 -6.28
C GLN A 39 6.52 -4.66 -4.80
N ALA A 40 6.19 -5.92 -4.48
CA ALA A 40 6.13 -6.38 -3.09
C ALA A 40 7.52 -6.44 -2.44
N LEU A 41 8.59 -6.65 -3.22
CA LEU A 41 9.97 -6.54 -2.71
C LEU A 41 10.34 -5.12 -2.27
N ALA A 42 9.66 -4.09 -2.80
CA ALA A 42 9.84 -2.71 -2.35
C ALA A 42 9.41 -2.50 -0.88
N LEU A 43 8.64 -3.44 -0.32
CA LEU A 43 8.29 -3.46 1.11
C LEU A 43 9.46 -3.86 2.01
N ARG A 44 10.68 -4.06 1.49
CA ARG A 44 11.91 -4.34 2.25
C ARG A 44 11.80 -5.61 3.12
N PRO A 45 11.54 -6.80 2.52
CA PRO A 45 11.49 -8.04 3.28
C PRO A 45 12.84 -8.29 3.99
N ARG A 46 12.78 -8.65 5.27
CA ARG A 46 13.95 -8.91 6.14
C ARG A 46 14.40 -10.36 6.16
N GLY A 47 13.57 -11.25 5.64
CA GLY A 47 13.83 -12.69 5.60
C GLY A 47 12.66 -13.46 5.03
N GLU A 48 12.88 -14.76 4.85
CA GLU A 48 11.89 -15.68 4.29
C GLU A 48 11.71 -16.88 5.23
N ARG A 49 10.48 -17.40 5.32
CA ARG A 49 10.16 -18.62 6.06
C ARG A 49 9.36 -19.58 5.19
N HIS A 50 9.84 -20.81 5.07
CA HIS A 50 9.10 -21.89 4.43
C HIS A 50 8.00 -22.38 5.38
N LEU A 51 6.74 -22.11 5.02
CA LEU A 51 5.58 -22.55 5.81
C LEU A 51 5.06 -23.94 5.41
N GLY A 52 5.62 -24.52 4.33
CA GLY A 52 5.25 -25.83 3.81
C GLY A 52 3.91 -25.82 3.07
N LEU A 53 3.27 -26.99 3.01
CA LEU A 53 1.96 -27.17 2.38
C LEU A 53 0.86 -26.59 3.26
N ARG A 54 0.04 -25.68 2.72
CA ARG A 54 -1.11 -25.09 3.39
C ARG A 54 -2.26 -24.86 2.41
N THR A 55 -3.48 -24.99 2.92
CA THR A 55 -4.68 -24.57 2.22
C THR A 55 -4.87 -23.06 2.42
N ILE A 56 -4.92 -22.30 1.32
CA ILE A 56 -5.05 -20.84 1.33
C ILE A 56 -6.34 -20.38 0.66
N GLU A 57 -6.82 -19.20 1.03
CA GLU A 57 -7.95 -18.56 0.37
C GLU A 57 -7.54 -18.04 -1.01
N VAL A 58 -8.32 -18.44 -2.03
CA VAL A 58 -8.06 -18.06 -3.43
C VAL A 58 -8.20 -16.54 -3.63
N ASP A 59 -9.08 -15.89 -2.88
CA ASP A 59 -9.30 -14.44 -2.96
C ASP A 59 -8.11 -13.63 -2.45
N LYS A 60 -7.28 -14.20 -1.58
CA LYS A 60 -6.05 -13.57 -1.09
C LYS A 60 -4.89 -13.64 -2.09
N VAL A 61 -5.06 -14.36 -3.20
CA VAL A 61 -4.08 -14.41 -4.29
C VAL A 61 -4.30 -13.20 -5.21
N VAL A 62 -3.35 -12.27 -5.19
CA VAL A 62 -3.45 -10.94 -5.82
C VAL A 62 -2.45 -10.68 -6.93
N GLY A 63 -1.38 -11.48 -7.00
CA GLY A 63 -0.23 -11.17 -7.84
C GLY A 63 0.48 -12.40 -8.40
N SER A 64 1.47 -12.15 -9.25
CA SER A 64 2.31 -13.18 -9.86
C SER A 64 3.77 -12.73 -9.89
N VAL A 65 4.69 -13.70 -9.83
CA VAL A 65 6.12 -13.44 -9.94
C VAL A 65 6.50 -13.04 -11.37
N ASP A 66 6.16 -13.87 -12.36
CA ASP A 66 6.58 -13.65 -13.76
C ASP A 66 5.41 -13.41 -14.72
N ARG A 67 4.23 -13.98 -14.46
CA ARG A 67 3.13 -14.05 -15.44
C ARG A 67 2.04 -13.02 -15.17
N TYR A 68 2.42 -11.85 -14.68
CA TYR A 68 1.47 -10.81 -14.27
C TYR A 68 0.79 -10.11 -15.46
N GLU A 69 1.37 -10.18 -16.67
CA GLU A 69 0.79 -9.61 -17.90
C GLU A 69 -0.16 -10.56 -18.65
N ASP A 70 0.00 -11.87 -18.43
CA ASP A 70 -0.80 -12.91 -19.09
C ASP A 70 -2.27 -12.91 -18.66
N PHE A 71 -2.55 -12.31 -17.51
CA PHE A 71 -3.85 -12.28 -16.86
C PHE A 71 -4.26 -10.87 -16.46
N ASP A 72 -5.56 -10.67 -16.32
CA ASP A 72 -6.12 -9.44 -15.76
C ASP A 72 -5.96 -9.41 -14.22
N HIS A 73 -6.31 -8.30 -13.57
CA HIS A 73 -6.18 -8.17 -12.10
C HIS A 73 -7.00 -9.21 -11.29
N ARG A 74 -7.90 -9.96 -11.93
CA ARG A 74 -8.71 -11.04 -11.34
C ARG A 74 -8.29 -12.44 -11.81
N PHE A 75 -7.09 -12.58 -12.41
CA PHE A 75 -6.61 -13.81 -13.03
C PHE A 75 -7.43 -14.29 -14.23
N LEU A 76 -8.17 -13.42 -14.93
CA LEU A 76 -8.82 -13.81 -16.18
C LEU A 76 -7.78 -13.90 -17.31
N PRO A 77 -7.77 -14.99 -18.10
CA PRO A 77 -6.85 -15.14 -19.24
C PRO A 77 -7.03 -14.00 -20.26
N LYS A 78 -5.94 -13.33 -20.65
CA LYS A 78 -5.99 -12.25 -21.67
C LYS A 78 -5.63 -12.73 -23.07
N THR A 79 -4.85 -13.80 -23.19
CA THR A 79 -4.37 -14.30 -24.48
C THR A 79 -5.07 -15.60 -24.89
N PRO A 80 -5.23 -15.87 -26.20
CA PRO A 80 -5.80 -17.13 -26.68
C PRO A 80 -5.07 -18.37 -26.12
N HIS A 81 -3.73 -18.31 -26.04
CA HIS A 81 -2.93 -19.40 -25.48
C HIS A 81 -3.26 -19.65 -24.00
N THR A 82 -3.42 -18.59 -23.19
CA THR A 82 -3.79 -18.74 -21.77
C THR A 82 -5.19 -19.32 -21.59
N LEU A 83 -6.12 -18.95 -22.48
CA LEU A 83 -7.49 -19.49 -22.50
C LEU A 83 -7.53 -20.97 -22.91
N GLU A 84 -6.76 -21.37 -23.92
CA GLU A 84 -6.66 -22.78 -24.33
C GLU A 84 -6.06 -23.67 -23.24
N ARG A 85 -5.10 -23.15 -22.46
CA ARG A 85 -4.56 -23.87 -21.29
C ARG A 85 -5.60 -23.94 -20.17
N TRP A 86 -6.39 -22.89 -19.97
CA TRP A 86 -7.51 -22.88 -19.03
C TRP A 86 -8.56 -23.94 -19.40
N LYS A 87 -8.98 -24.02 -20.68
CA LYS A 87 -9.93 -25.02 -21.20
C LYS A 87 -9.46 -26.44 -20.89
N ARG A 88 -8.19 -26.75 -21.18
CA ARG A 88 -7.60 -28.06 -20.91
C ARG A 88 -7.63 -28.43 -19.43
N LEU A 89 -7.26 -27.50 -18.55
CA LEU A 89 -7.34 -27.75 -17.10
C LEU A 89 -8.80 -27.92 -16.65
N ARG A 90 -9.74 -27.13 -17.15
CA ARG A 90 -11.15 -27.28 -16.81
C ARG A 90 -11.72 -28.64 -17.23
N ALA A 91 -11.38 -29.12 -18.43
CA ALA A 91 -11.79 -30.44 -18.89
C ALA A 91 -11.24 -31.56 -17.99
N LEU A 92 -9.98 -31.47 -17.57
CA LEU A 92 -9.38 -32.41 -16.61
C LEU A 92 -10.07 -32.35 -15.24
N GLN A 93 -10.38 -31.16 -14.74
CA GLN A 93 -11.10 -30.99 -13.47
C GLN A 93 -12.50 -31.62 -13.53
N LEU A 94 -13.23 -31.40 -14.63
CA LEU A 94 -14.55 -32.00 -14.86
C LEU A 94 -14.49 -33.53 -14.99
N ALA A 95 -13.33 -34.07 -15.40
CA ALA A 95 -13.05 -35.50 -15.43
C ALA A 95 -12.62 -36.07 -14.07
N GLY A 96 -12.56 -35.25 -13.00
CA GLY A 96 -12.19 -35.67 -11.65
C GLY A 96 -10.68 -35.71 -11.39
N ALA A 97 -9.87 -35.09 -12.24
CA ALA A 97 -8.43 -35.01 -11.99
C ALA A 97 -8.13 -34.05 -10.83
N GLU A 98 -7.30 -34.51 -9.90
CA GLU A 98 -6.71 -33.67 -8.87
C GLU A 98 -5.47 -32.96 -9.42
N PHE A 99 -5.27 -31.71 -9.01
CA PHE A 99 -4.10 -30.95 -9.40
C PHE A 99 -3.10 -30.90 -8.25
N PRO A 100 -1.79 -30.86 -8.54
CA PRO A 100 -0.80 -30.64 -7.51
C PRO A 100 -1.05 -29.29 -6.79
N PRO A 101 -0.46 -29.08 -5.60
CA PRO A 101 -0.46 -27.78 -4.95
C PRO A 101 0.26 -26.71 -5.78
N ILE A 102 -0.15 -25.45 -5.65
CA ILE A 102 0.55 -24.30 -6.27
C ILE A 102 1.78 -23.89 -5.44
N GLU A 103 2.64 -23.03 -5.96
CA GLU A 103 3.70 -22.38 -5.17
C GLU A 103 3.42 -20.88 -5.06
N VAL A 104 3.47 -20.34 -3.84
CA VAL A 104 3.22 -18.92 -3.60
C VAL A 104 4.21 -18.30 -2.62
N TYR A 105 4.51 -17.03 -2.85
CA TYR A 105 5.05 -16.15 -1.82
C TYR A 105 3.89 -15.50 -1.05
N GLN A 106 3.98 -15.49 0.28
CA GLN A 106 3.08 -14.74 1.14
C GLN A 106 3.75 -13.45 1.58
N VAL A 107 3.09 -12.31 1.38
CA VAL A 107 3.55 -11.00 1.84
C VAL A 107 2.41 -10.38 2.64
N GLY A 108 2.58 -10.25 3.96
CA GLY A 108 1.46 -9.93 4.85
C GLY A 108 0.34 -10.98 4.74
N GLU A 109 -0.85 -10.54 4.33
CA GLU A 109 -2.03 -11.38 4.11
C GLU A 109 -2.27 -11.75 2.65
N ALA A 110 -1.47 -11.18 1.73
CA ALA A 110 -1.59 -11.36 0.29
C ALA A 110 -0.64 -12.45 -0.23
N TYR A 111 -1.06 -13.13 -1.30
CA TYR A 111 -0.27 -14.17 -1.97
C TYR A 111 0.08 -13.81 -3.41
N PHE A 112 1.32 -14.13 -3.79
CA PHE A 112 1.88 -13.97 -5.12
C PHE A 112 2.23 -15.33 -5.69
N VAL A 113 1.70 -15.65 -6.86
CA VAL A 113 1.91 -16.96 -7.49
C VAL A 113 3.31 -17.05 -8.08
N LYS A 114 4.11 -17.97 -7.54
CA LYS A 114 5.40 -18.37 -8.09
C LYS A 114 5.22 -19.43 -9.17
N ASP A 115 4.41 -20.46 -8.90
CA ASP A 115 3.98 -21.45 -9.90
C ASP A 115 2.49 -21.79 -9.74
N GLY A 116 1.82 -22.10 -10.87
CA GLY A 116 0.43 -22.52 -10.88
C GLY A 116 -0.58 -21.43 -11.24
N ASN A 117 -0.17 -20.37 -11.95
CA ASN A 117 -1.05 -19.26 -12.36
C ASN A 117 -2.36 -19.71 -13.01
N HIS A 118 -2.32 -20.69 -13.92
CA HIS A 118 -3.54 -21.21 -14.55
C HIS A 118 -4.46 -21.99 -13.60
N ARG A 119 -3.90 -22.63 -12.56
CA ARG A 119 -4.69 -23.33 -11.53
C ARG A 119 -5.41 -22.31 -10.65
N VAL A 120 -4.76 -21.20 -10.32
CA VAL A 120 -5.40 -20.06 -9.63
C VAL A 120 -6.48 -19.43 -10.50
N ALA A 121 -6.21 -19.19 -11.78
CA ALA A 121 -7.20 -18.68 -12.73
C ALA A 121 -8.44 -19.60 -12.83
N LEU A 122 -8.22 -20.92 -12.88
CA LEU A 122 -9.29 -21.93 -12.85
C LEU A 122 -10.09 -21.87 -11.53
N ALA A 123 -9.41 -21.82 -10.39
CA ALA A 123 -10.03 -21.75 -9.08
C ALA A 123 -10.91 -20.48 -8.94
N LYS A 124 -10.38 -19.31 -9.32
CA LYS A 124 -11.14 -18.05 -9.32
C LYS A 124 -12.33 -18.09 -10.27
N ALA A 125 -12.15 -18.61 -11.48
CA ALA A 125 -13.22 -18.70 -12.48
C ALA A 125 -14.37 -19.64 -12.06
N THR A 126 -14.04 -20.72 -11.34
CA THR A 126 -15.00 -21.72 -10.86
C THR A 126 -15.61 -21.39 -9.49
N GLY A 127 -15.16 -20.31 -8.85
CA GLY A 127 -15.63 -19.91 -7.51
C GLY A 127 -15.10 -20.79 -6.38
N GLN A 128 -14.01 -21.53 -6.62
CA GLN A 128 -13.33 -22.31 -5.59
C GLN A 128 -12.76 -21.37 -4.54
N LYS A 129 -13.14 -21.57 -3.27
CA LYS A 129 -12.74 -20.70 -2.15
C LYS A 129 -11.32 -20.94 -1.65
N PHE A 130 -10.88 -22.19 -1.70
CA PHE A 130 -9.61 -22.63 -1.11
C PHE A 130 -8.79 -23.45 -2.09
N ILE A 131 -7.47 -23.30 -2.06
CA ILE A 131 -6.53 -24.05 -2.90
C ILE A 131 -5.30 -24.44 -2.06
N ASP A 132 -4.75 -25.62 -2.32
CA ASP A 132 -3.52 -26.06 -1.64
C ASP A 132 -2.29 -25.44 -2.28
N ALA A 133 -1.38 -24.94 -1.45
CA ALA A 133 -0.19 -24.22 -1.84
C ALA A 133 1.02 -24.54 -0.96
N HIS A 134 2.20 -24.64 -1.56
CA HIS A 134 3.47 -24.48 -0.86
C HIS A 134 3.73 -23.00 -0.63
N VAL A 135 3.78 -22.58 0.63
CA VAL A 135 3.84 -21.16 1.01
C VAL A 135 5.24 -20.80 1.51
N ILE A 136 5.82 -19.76 0.92
CA ILE A 136 7.05 -19.10 1.40
C ILE A 136 6.66 -17.71 1.90
N ALA A 137 6.70 -17.48 3.21
CA ALA A 137 6.31 -16.19 3.79
C ALA A 137 7.51 -15.23 3.86
N LEU A 138 7.32 -14.01 3.37
CA LEU A 138 8.28 -12.91 3.49
C LEU A 138 7.97 -12.07 4.72
N ASP A 139 8.98 -11.83 5.55
CA ASP A 139 8.86 -10.91 6.69
C ASP A 139 9.03 -9.47 6.23
N VAL A 140 7.92 -8.77 6.06
CA VAL A 140 7.90 -7.34 5.71
C VAL A 140 7.58 -6.47 6.93
N PRO A 141 8.24 -5.30 7.09
CA PRO A 141 7.94 -4.33 8.15
C PRO A 141 6.53 -3.74 8.06
N VAL A 142 5.95 -3.68 6.85
CA VAL A 142 4.60 -3.16 6.61
C VAL A 142 3.80 -4.24 5.87
N PRO A 143 2.72 -4.78 6.45
CA PRO A 143 1.98 -5.88 5.84
C PRO A 143 1.18 -5.42 4.62
N LEU A 144 1.15 -6.29 3.61
CA LEU A 144 0.27 -6.13 2.45
C LEU A 144 -1.08 -6.80 2.71
N GLU A 145 -2.15 -6.12 2.31
CA GLU A 145 -3.52 -6.58 2.37
C GLU A 145 -4.01 -6.94 0.95
N PRO A 146 -4.87 -7.95 0.77
CA PRO A 146 -5.33 -8.36 -0.55
C PRO A 146 -6.10 -7.27 -1.34
N GLY A 147 -6.61 -6.25 -0.66
CA GLY A 147 -7.34 -5.13 -1.26
C GLY A 147 -6.48 -3.93 -1.64
N ASP A 148 -5.17 -3.96 -1.35
CA ASP A 148 -4.28 -2.82 -1.63
C ASP A 148 -4.19 -2.55 -3.13
N THR A 149 -4.29 -1.27 -3.48
CA THR A 149 -4.06 -0.81 -4.85
C THR A 149 -2.56 -0.68 -5.14
N PRO A 150 -2.13 -0.56 -6.40
CA PRO A 150 -0.73 -0.26 -6.73
C PRO A 150 -0.23 1.03 -6.05
N LYS A 151 -1.09 2.02 -5.84
CA LYS A 151 -0.75 3.23 -5.10
C LYS A 151 -0.49 2.95 -3.63
N ASP A 152 -1.32 2.11 -3.00
CA ASP A 152 -1.15 1.74 -1.58
C ASP A 152 0.15 0.96 -1.38
N LEU A 153 0.50 0.09 -2.34
CA LEU A 153 1.77 -0.63 -2.34
C LEU A 153 2.97 0.33 -2.36
N LEU A 154 2.93 1.38 -3.17
CA LEU A 154 3.98 2.42 -3.20
C LEU A 154 4.05 3.19 -1.87
N LEU A 155 2.90 3.59 -1.30
CA LEU A 155 2.85 4.27 0.00
C LEU A 155 3.43 3.39 1.12
N LYS A 156 3.09 2.09 1.13
CA LYS A 156 3.61 1.11 2.07
C LYS A 156 5.11 0.87 1.87
N ALA A 157 5.60 0.92 0.63
CA ALA A 157 7.04 0.80 0.33
C ALA A 157 7.84 2.01 0.85
N GLU A 158 7.34 3.23 0.64
CA GLU A 158 7.96 4.43 1.23
C GLU A 158 7.96 4.37 2.76
N TYR A 159 6.85 3.92 3.36
CA TYR A 159 6.78 3.75 4.81
C TYR A 159 7.74 2.68 5.33
N ALA A 160 7.84 1.54 4.65
CA ALA A 160 8.79 0.49 4.97
C ALA A 160 10.24 1.01 4.95
N HIS A 161 10.57 1.82 3.94
CA HIS A 161 11.88 2.47 3.86
C HIS A 161 12.11 3.47 5.01
N PHE A 162 11.09 4.27 5.36
CA PHE A 162 11.16 5.17 6.51
C PHE A 162 11.41 4.40 7.81
N LEU A 163 10.71 3.29 8.04
CA LEU A 163 10.90 2.45 9.22
C LEU A 163 12.28 1.78 9.26
N GLU A 164 12.80 1.36 8.10
CA GLU A 164 14.17 0.84 7.98
C GLU A 164 15.21 1.91 8.36
N LYS A 165 15.07 3.14 7.86
CA LYS A 165 15.99 4.25 8.13
C LYS A 165 15.92 4.77 9.55
N THR A 166 14.72 4.85 10.12
CA THR A 166 14.51 5.46 11.44
C THR A 166 14.55 4.46 12.58
N ARG A 167 14.30 3.17 12.30
CA ARG A 167 14.08 2.13 13.33
C ARG A 167 13.02 2.55 14.36
N LEU A 168 12.06 3.40 13.96
CA LEU A 168 11.13 4.05 14.87
C LEU A 168 10.37 3.06 15.77
N LYS A 169 9.93 1.93 15.21
CA LYS A 169 9.18 0.90 15.96
C LYS A 169 10.03 0.20 17.02
N ASP A 170 11.34 0.11 16.81
CA ASP A 170 12.28 -0.48 17.77
C ASP A 170 12.66 0.54 18.86
N LEU A 171 12.89 1.79 18.45
CA LEU A 171 13.34 2.87 19.35
C LEU A 171 12.22 3.42 20.23
N VAL A 172 10.99 3.46 19.72
CA VAL A 172 9.82 3.95 20.44
C VAL A 172 8.72 2.88 20.40
N PRO A 173 8.78 1.89 21.31
CA PRO A 173 7.73 0.90 21.47
C PRO A 173 6.39 1.60 21.75
N GLY A 174 5.39 1.35 20.91
CA GLY A 174 4.09 2.03 20.97
C GLY A 174 3.96 3.26 20.07
N ALA A 175 4.97 3.57 19.26
CA ALA A 175 4.80 4.56 18.19
C ALA A 175 3.64 4.14 17.28
N GLU A 176 2.66 5.03 17.13
CA GLU A 176 1.54 4.86 16.21
C GLU A 176 2.01 4.73 14.76
N GLU A 177 1.18 4.11 13.92
CA GLU A 177 1.45 4.05 12.50
C GLU A 177 1.31 5.43 11.85
N ILE A 178 2.33 5.84 11.11
CA ILE A 178 2.32 7.09 10.34
C ILE A 178 1.83 6.73 8.94
N ARG A 179 0.66 7.23 8.54
CA ARG A 179 0.05 6.93 7.24
C ARG A 179 -0.09 8.22 6.45
N PHE A 180 0.50 8.30 5.26
CA PHE A 180 0.28 9.40 4.32
C PHE A 180 -0.67 9.01 3.20
N THR A 181 -1.29 10.00 2.58
CA THR A 181 -2.22 9.80 1.45
C THR A 181 -1.60 10.16 0.09
N ALA A 182 -0.38 10.70 0.11
CA ALA A 182 0.42 11.11 -1.04
C ALA A 182 1.85 10.58 -0.93
N LEU A 183 2.46 10.31 -2.09
CA LEU A 183 3.84 9.82 -2.22
C LEU A 183 4.85 10.94 -1.90
N GLY A 184 6.09 10.56 -1.60
CA GLY A 184 7.22 11.44 -1.29
C GLY A 184 7.18 12.12 0.08
N ARG A 185 6.17 11.82 0.90
CA ARG A 185 5.97 12.50 2.20
C ARG A 185 6.88 11.95 3.31
N TYR A 186 7.29 10.69 3.21
CA TYR A 186 8.22 10.10 4.18
C TYR A 186 9.64 10.68 4.07
N ASP A 187 10.09 11.06 2.87
CA ASP A 187 11.37 11.74 2.68
C ASP A 187 11.40 13.10 3.39
N ARG A 188 10.27 13.83 3.35
CA ARG A 188 10.11 15.08 4.13
C ARG A 188 10.21 14.84 5.63
N LEU A 189 9.71 13.70 6.14
CA LEU A 189 9.90 13.36 7.56
C LEU A 189 11.36 13.09 7.90
N LEU A 190 12.09 12.39 7.02
CA LEU A 190 13.54 12.19 7.19
C LEU A 190 14.28 13.53 7.22
N ASP A 191 13.91 14.46 6.33
CA ASP A 191 14.44 15.84 6.34
C ASP A 191 14.13 16.55 7.67
N HIS A 192 12.89 16.47 8.18
CA HIS A 192 12.53 17.08 9.47
C HIS A 192 13.35 16.53 10.63
N ILE A 193 13.59 15.21 10.67
CA ILE A 193 14.42 14.57 11.69
C ILE A 193 15.87 15.07 11.57
N ALA A 194 16.42 15.13 10.35
CA ALA A 194 17.78 15.61 10.11
C ALA A 194 17.95 17.09 10.49
N THR A 195 17.00 17.95 10.11
CA THR A 195 17.00 19.37 10.50
C THR A 195 16.94 19.53 12.01
N ARG A 196 16.08 18.76 12.70
CA ARG A 196 15.98 18.79 14.15
C ARG A 196 17.25 18.29 14.84
N ARG A 197 17.85 17.22 14.33
CA ARG A 197 19.16 16.70 14.78
C ARG A 197 20.22 17.81 14.74
N TYR A 198 20.27 18.56 13.65
CA TYR A 198 21.22 19.66 13.47
C TYR A 198 21.02 20.77 14.50
N PHE A 199 19.81 21.31 14.63
CA PHE A 199 19.53 22.39 15.58
C PHE A 199 19.73 21.98 17.04
N LYS A 200 19.27 20.79 17.43
CA LYS A 200 19.51 20.24 18.77
C LYS A 200 21.00 20.11 19.08
N GLY A 201 21.80 19.70 18.09
CA GLY A 201 23.24 19.61 18.25
C GLY A 201 23.92 20.97 18.48
N LEU A 202 23.42 22.03 17.83
CA LEU A 202 23.88 23.40 18.09
C LEU A 202 23.50 23.87 19.50
N GLU A 203 22.27 23.61 19.95
CA GLU A 203 21.77 23.99 21.27
C GLU A 203 22.55 23.31 22.40
N GLU A 204 22.86 22.02 22.25
CA GLU A 204 23.56 21.24 23.27
C GLU A 204 25.08 21.25 23.12
N GLY A 205 25.61 21.86 22.06
CA GLY A 205 27.05 21.92 21.78
C GLY A 205 27.69 20.55 21.57
N ARG A 206 26.92 19.56 21.10
CA ARG A 206 27.40 18.18 20.85
C ARG A 206 26.78 17.58 19.61
N GLU A 207 27.40 16.53 19.08
CA GLU A 207 26.75 15.73 18.06
C GLU A 207 25.60 14.90 18.67
N ILE A 208 24.43 14.95 18.03
CA ILE A 208 23.27 14.14 18.38
C ILE A 208 23.29 12.88 17.52
N PRO A 209 23.24 11.65 18.09
CA PRO A 209 23.06 10.42 17.32
C PRO A 209 21.74 10.41 16.54
N TRP A 210 21.70 9.69 15.41
CA TRP A 210 20.51 9.63 14.57
C TRP A 210 19.29 9.07 15.33
N GLU A 211 19.49 7.99 16.08
CA GLU A 211 18.46 7.34 16.89
C GLU A 211 17.89 8.29 17.95
N GLU A 212 18.75 9.09 18.58
CA GLU A 212 18.33 10.11 19.55
C GLU A 212 17.44 11.17 18.88
N ALA A 213 17.83 11.63 17.69
CA ALA A 213 17.04 12.59 16.92
C ALA A 213 15.69 12.02 16.48
N VAL A 214 15.61 10.73 16.11
CA VAL A 214 14.34 10.06 15.77
C VAL A 214 13.41 10.03 16.99
N VAL A 215 13.92 9.63 18.15
CA VAL A 215 13.13 9.57 19.40
C VAL A 215 12.64 10.96 19.79
N ASP A 216 13.54 11.95 19.80
CA ASP A 216 13.20 13.33 20.13
C ASP A 216 12.19 13.92 19.16
N TRP A 217 12.38 13.72 17.85
CA TRP A 217 11.40 14.13 16.83
C TRP A 217 10.02 13.50 17.07
N TYR A 218 9.95 12.19 17.32
CA TYR A 218 8.66 11.53 17.47
C TYR A 218 7.93 12.01 18.74
N GLN A 219 8.64 12.04 19.87
CA GLN A 219 8.04 12.31 21.19
C GLN A 219 7.74 13.79 21.41
N ASN A 220 8.61 14.69 20.93
CA ASN A 220 8.52 16.11 21.24
C ASN A 220 8.02 16.96 20.06
N LEU A 221 7.88 16.37 18.86
CA LEU A 221 7.34 17.08 17.70
C LEU A 221 6.13 16.39 17.10
N TYR A 222 6.32 15.18 16.57
CA TYR A 222 5.29 14.51 15.78
C TYR A 222 4.06 14.19 16.62
N LYS A 223 4.23 13.43 17.71
CA LYS A 223 3.13 13.00 18.57
C LYS A 223 2.35 14.17 19.18
N PRO A 224 2.99 15.19 19.81
CA PRO A 224 2.25 16.33 20.35
C PRO A 224 1.49 17.13 19.29
N THR A 225 2.05 17.26 18.08
CA THR A 225 1.37 17.96 16.97
C THR A 225 0.15 17.17 16.49
N VAL A 226 0.29 15.85 16.30
CA VAL A 226 -0.82 14.97 15.92
C VAL A 226 -1.92 14.96 16.99
N GLU A 227 -1.55 14.92 18.27
CA GLU A 227 -2.50 15.01 19.38
C GLU A 227 -3.23 16.36 19.40
N ALA A 228 -2.54 17.47 19.09
CA ALA A 228 -3.18 18.78 18.95
C ALA A 228 -4.15 18.81 17.76
N ILE A 229 -3.76 18.26 16.60
CA ILE A 229 -4.63 18.11 15.41
C ILE A 229 -5.91 17.35 15.76
N ARG A 230 -5.78 16.23 16.49
CA ARG A 230 -6.92 15.42 16.95
C ARG A 230 -7.81 16.17 17.92
N ARG A 231 -7.22 16.80 18.95
CA ARG A 231 -7.94 17.54 19.99
C ARG A 231 -8.74 18.73 19.42
N LEU A 232 -8.17 19.44 18.45
CA LEU A 232 -8.83 20.54 17.75
C LEU A 232 -9.82 20.05 16.68
N GLY A 233 -9.82 18.75 16.35
CA GLY A 233 -10.74 18.16 15.39
C GLY A 233 -10.50 18.61 13.95
N LEU A 234 -9.26 19.03 13.61
CA LEU A 234 -8.94 19.64 12.33
C LEU A 234 -9.22 18.72 11.14
N LEU A 235 -9.08 17.40 11.33
CA LEU A 235 -9.38 16.40 10.29
C LEU A 235 -10.78 16.51 9.69
N LYS A 236 -11.76 17.04 10.44
CA LYS A 236 -13.14 17.21 9.95
C LYS A 236 -13.22 18.10 8.70
N ASP A 237 -12.28 19.04 8.58
CA ASP A 237 -12.23 19.98 7.46
C ASP A 237 -11.45 19.43 6.24
N PHE A 238 -10.81 18.25 6.38
CA PHE A 238 -9.95 17.63 5.36
C PHE A 238 -10.36 16.17 5.09
N PRO A 239 -11.49 15.91 4.40
CA PRO A 239 -11.94 14.56 4.10
C PRO A 239 -10.93 13.82 3.21
N GLY A 240 -10.64 12.56 3.55
CA GLY A 240 -9.57 11.77 2.92
C GLY A 240 -8.16 12.12 3.41
N ARG A 241 -8.06 13.06 4.36
CA ARG A 241 -6.97 13.44 5.27
C ARG A 241 -6.48 12.38 6.24
N THR A 242 -5.19 12.28 6.51
CA THR A 242 -4.65 11.70 7.75
C THR A 242 -4.00 12.77 8.62
N GLU A 243 -3.77 12.47 9.89
CA GLU A 243 -3.05 13.37 10.80
C GLU A 243 -1.61 13.58 10.36
N ALA A 244 -0.97 12.60 9.71
CA ALA A 244 0.37 12.75 9.18
C ALA A 244 0.42 13.77 8.04
N ASP A 245 -0.57 13.74 7.13
CA ASP A 245 -0.68 14.75 6.07
C ASP A 245 -0.79 16.16 6.66
N LEU A 246 -1.67 16.34 7.66
CA LEU A 246 -1.85 17.61 8.35
C LEU A 246 -0.62 18.02 9.16
N TYR A 247 0.10 17.06 9.75
CA TYR A 247 1.35 17.34 10.48
C TYR A 247 2.36 18.06 9.58
N LEU A 248 2.57 17.59 8.34
CA LEU A 248 3.48 18.26 7.41
C LEU A 248 3.00 19.69 7.10
N TRP A 249 1.71 19.89 6.84
CA TRP A 249 1.17 21.23 6.58
C TRP A 249 1.28 22.18 7.77
N VAL A 250 1.04 21.68 8.98
CA VAL A 250 1.20 22.47 10.22
C VAL A 250 2.66 22.84 10.44
N MET A 251 3.59 21.93 10.15
CA MET A 251 5.02 22.19 10.26
C MET A 251 5.54 23.18 9.22
N ASP A 252 5.08 23.08 7.97
CA ASP A 252 5.37 24.07 6.92
C ASP A 252 4.84 25.46 7.34
N HIS A 253 3.60 25.54 7.83
CA HIS A 253 3.02 26.78 8.33
C HIS A 253 3.77 27.36 9.53
N ARG A 254 4.18 26.50 10.47
CA ARG A 254 4.96 26.89 11.65
C ARG A 254 6.25 27.60 11.27
N TYR A 255 6.96 27.09 10.26
CA TYR A 255 8.20 27.68 9.78
C TYR A 255 7.97 29.12 9.29
N PHE A 256 6.98 29.33 8.41
CA PHE A 256 6.65 30.67 7.92
C PHE A 256 6.17 31.60 9.04
N LEU A 257 5.32 31.09 9.94
CA LEU A 257 4.79 31.87 11.06
C LEU A 257 5.88 32.28 12.04
N ALA A 258 6.87 31.43 12.30
CA ALA A 258 8.02 31.77 13.13
C ALA A 258 8.89 32.86 12.47
N GLN A 259 9.01 32.88 11.13
CA GLN A 259 9.70 33.96 10.43
C GLN A 259 8.95 35.29 10.52
N GLU A 260 7.62 35.27 10.46
CA GLU A 260 6.79 36.48 10.55
C GLU A 260 6.72 37.05 11.97
N LEU A 261 6.56 36.20 12.99
CA LEU A 261 6.39 36.62 14.39
C LEU A 261 7.71 36.77 15.15
N GLY A 262 8.83 36.27 14.62
CA GLY A 262 10.14 36.25 15.28
C GLY A 262 10.21 35.31 16.50
N VAL A 263 9.14 34.57 16.81
CA VAL A 263 9.05 33.60 17.90
C VAL A 263 8.37 32.34 17.39
N ASP A 264 8.91 31.18 17.77
CA ASP A 264 8.33 29.89 17.42
C ASP A 264 7.05 29.64 18.26
N PRO A 265 5.87 29.48 17.62
CA PRO A 265 4.60 29.29 18.31
C PRO A 265 4.43 27.90 18.94
N GLY A 266 5.38 26.98 18.71
CA GLY A 266 5.29 25.59 19.16
C GLY A 266 4.23 24.76 18.42
N PRO A 267 4.13 23.46 18.71
CA PRO A 267 3.19 22.54 18.05
C PRO A 267 1.72 22.98 18.11
N GLU A 268 1.23 23.33 19.30
CA GLU A 268 -0.18 23.70 19.50
C GLU A 268 -0.50 25.09 18.93
N GLY A 269 0.41 26.05 19.06
CA GLY A 269 0.24 27.39 18.49
C GLY A 269 0.23 27.37 16.97
N ALA A 270 1.10 26.56 16.35
CA ALA A 270 1.10 26.34 14.91
C ALA A 270 -0.20 25.71 14.40
N ALA A 271 -0.71 24.67 15.08
CA ALA A 271 -1.96 24.02 14.71
C ALA A 271 -3.17 24.98 14.81
N LYS A 272 -3.25 25.77 15.89
CA LYS A 272 -4.31 26.79 16.06
C LYS A 272 -4.23 27.90 15.01
N SER A 273 -3.02 28.39 14.73
CA SER A 273 -2.83 29.41 13.69
C SER A 273 -3.20 28.89 12.30
N TYR A 274 -2.84 27.64 11.99
CA TYR A 274 -3.18 27.00 10.74
C TYR A 274 -4.72 26.86 10.57
N GLU A 275 -5.42 26.43 11.61
CA GLU A 275 -6.90 26.37 11.60
C GLU A 275 -7.52 27.74 11.32
N ALA A 276 -7.06 28.78 12.02
CA ALA A 276 -7.60 30.13 11.88
C ALA A 276 -7.40 30.71 10.47
N HIS A 277 -6.24 30.44 9.84
CA HIS A 277 -5.91 30.98 8.52
C HIS A 277 -6.48 30.13 7.37
N PHE A 278 -6.44 28.80 7.49
CA PHE A 278 -6.75 27.90 6.39
C PHE A 278 -8.08 27.14 6.57
N GLY A 279 -8.53 26.86 7.80
CA GLY A 279 -9.78 26.12 8.05
C GLY A 279 -11.01 26.81 7.43
N GLY A 280 -11.09 28.13 7.51
CA GLY A 280 -12.15 28.92 6.87
C GLY A 280 -12.08 28.94 5.33
N VAL A 281 -10.88 28.96 4.77
CA VAL A 281 -10.64 28.92 3.32
C VAL A 281 -11.00 27.55 2.76
N TRP A 282 -10.57 26.47 3.41
CA TRP A 282 -10.92 25.09 3.03
C TRP A 282 -12.42 24.81 3.11
N LYS A 283 -13.15 25.39 4.08
CA LYS A 283 -14.63 25.34 4.11
C LYS A 283 -15.29 26.01 2.90
N ARG A 284 -14.66 27.06 2.35
CA ARG A 284 -15.17 27.85 1.21
C ARG A 284 -14.75 27.34 -0.17
N LEU A 285 -13.74 26.48 -0.24
CA LEU A 285 -13.24 25.94 -1.51
C LEU A 285 -14.15 24.83 -2.08
N GLY A 286 -14.50 24.93 -3.37
CA GLY A 286 -15.21 23.90 -4.12
C GLY A 286 -14.34 22.67 -4.43
N GLY A 287 -14.98 21.52 -4.68
CA GLY A 287 -14.32 20.21 -4.79
C GLY A 287 -13.27 20.04 -5.90
N ALA A 288 -13.17 20.96 -6.86
CA ALA A 288 -12.14 20.95 -7.90
C ALA A 288 -10.85 21.69 -7.47
N LEU A 289 -10.97 22.83 -6.78
CA LEU A 289 -9.81 23.58 -6.27
C LEU A 289 -9.11 22.83 -5.11
N LYS A 290 -9.90 22.11 -4.31
CA LYS A 290 -9.41 21.20 -3.27
C LYS A 290 -8.52 20.08 -3.84
N ARG A 291 -8.75 19.64 -5.09
CA ARG A 291 -7.93 18.61 -5.73
C ARG A 291 -6.59 19.16 -6.25
N LEU A 292 -6.60 20.38 -6.79
CA LEU A 292 -5.40 21.06 -7.31
C LEU A 292 -4.40 21.43 -6.21
N LEU A 293 -4.86 21.87 -5.04
CA LEU A 293 -3.98 22.21 -3.90
C LEU A 293 -3.44 20.97 -3.17
N THR A 294 -3.96 19.77 -3.50
CA THR A 294 -3.53 18.51 -2.89
C THR A 294 -2.68 17.61 -3.79
N GLY A 295 -2.14 18.13 -4.90
CA GLY A 295 -1.45 17.33 -5.89
C GLY A 295 -0.29 18.04 -6.57
N ARG A 296 0.85 18.11 -5.87
CA ARG A 296 2.10 17.46 -6.27
C ARG A 296 2.78 16.90 -5.03
#